data_AF-A0A7R9EBT1-F1
#
_entry.id   AF-A0A7R9EBT1-F1
#
_cell.length_a   1.000
_cell.length_b   1.000
_cell.length_c   1.000
_cell.angle_alpha   90.00
_cell.angle_beta   90.00
_cell.angle_gamma   90.00
#
_symmetry.space_group_name_H-M   'P 1'
#
loop_
_entity.id
_entity.type
_entity.pdbx_description
1 polymer ?
#
loop_
_entity_poly.entity_id
_entity_poly.type
_entity_poly.pdbx_seq_one_letter_code
_entity_poly.pdbx_strand_id
1 'polypeptide(L)'
;IIGNRPNTYTFTKALAEHVLIKQSGSLPVAIVRPSIVTAAWHEPIPGWVDNLNGPTGMIAGAGKGVLRTILCYRDLVADLVPVDVAINLLISVAWHTATAS
;
A
#
# COMPACT_ATOMS: atom_id res chain seq x y z
N ILE A 1 -10.26 2.87 21.61
CA ILE A 1 -8.90 2.29 21.45
C ILE A 1 -8.23 2.76 20.16
N ILE A 2 -8.88 2.67 18.99
CA ILE A 2 -8.23 3.02 17.70
C ILE A 2 -8.33 4.49 17.25
N GLY A 3 -8.95 5.37 18.04
CA GLY A 3 -9.04 6.81 17.73
C GLY A 3 -9.80 7.11 16.44
N ASN A 4 -9.37 8.12 15.69
CA ASN A 4 -9.95 8.53 14.39
C ASN A 4 -9.41 7.73 13.18
N ARG A 5 -8.97 6.47 13.40
CA ARG A 5 -8.42 5.60 12.37
C ARG A 5 -9.52 4.69 11.80
N PRO A 6 -9.54 4.44 10.48
CA PRO A 6 -10.62 3.69 9.83
C PRO A 6 -10.66 2.21 10.23
N ASN A 7 -9.52 1.63 10.66
CA ASN A 7 -9.46 0.23 11.11
C ASN A 7 -8.24 -0.01 12.02
N THR A 8 -8.20 -1.20 12.63
CA THR A 8 -7.10 -1.63 13.50
C THR A 8 -5.75 -1.69 12.77
N TYR A 9 -5.72 -2.07 11.49
CA TYR A 9 -4.49 -2.11 10.69
C TYR A 9 -3.82 -0.74 10.55
N THR A 10 -4.60 0.30 10.20
CA THR A 10 -4.08 1.67 10.08
C THR A 10 -3.63 2.24 11.44
N PHE A 11 -4.24 1.79 12.53
CA PHE A 11 -3.80 2.12 13.88
C PHE A 11 -2.45 1.47 14.22
N THR A 12 -2.28 0.17 13.96
CA THR A 12 -1.01 -0.53 14.26
C THR A 12 0.14 -0.01 13.40
N LYS A 13 -0.09 0.30 12.13
CA LYS A 13 0.90 0.94 11.26
C LYS A 13 1.34 2.32 11.79
N ALA A 14 0.39 3.15 12.21
CA ALA A 14 0.71 4.46 12.78
C ALA A 14 1.51 4.36 14.08
N LEU A 15 1.18 3.38 14.92
CA LEU A 15 1.95 3.11 16.13
C LEU A 15 3.38 2.68 15.79
N ALA A 16 3.56 1.82 14.78
CA ALA A 16 4.88 1.39 14.33
C ALA A 16 5.73 2.56 13.82
N GLU A 17 5.15 3.46 13.02
CA GLU A 17 5.84 4.68 12.58
C GLU A 17 6.30 5.55 13.76
N HIS A 18 5.44 5.71 14.78
CA HIS A 18 5.78 6.48 15.97
C HIS A 18 6.91 5.84 16.79
N VAL A 19 6.91 4.51 16.90
CA VAL A 19 7.99 3.76 17.56
C VAL A 19 9.29 3.93 16.80
N LEU A 20 9.28 3.82 15.46
CA LEU A 20 10.46 4.02 14.63
C LEU A 20 11.06 5.42 14.81
N ILE A 21 10.24 6.46 14.79
CA ILE A 21 10.70 7.85 15.01
C ILE A 21 11.36 8.03 16.38
N LYS A 22 10.87 7.32 17.40
CA LYS A 22 11.42 7.40 18.76
C LYS A 22 12.67 6.56 18.98
N GLN A 23 12.85 5.49 18.21
CA GLN A 23 13.85 4.45 18.50
C GLN A 23 14.89 4.27 17.40
N SER A 24 14.81 5.01 16.28
CA SER A 24 15.75 4.86 15.15
C SER A 24 17.21 5.19 15.50
N GLY A 25 17.45 6.01 16.52
CA GLY A 25 18.80 6.40 16.92
C GLY A 25 19.58 7.02 15.75
N SER A 26 20.75 6.47 15.45
CA SER A 26 21.60 6.85 14.31
C SER A 26 21.37 6.01 13.05
N LEU A 27 20.39 5.11 13.04
CA LEU A 27 20.12 4.29 11.86
C LEU A 27 19.44 5.15 10.78
N PRO A 28 19.89 5.07 9.51
CA PRO A 28 19.22 5.73 8.42
C PRO A 28 17.87 5.04 8.14
N VAL A 29 16.78 5.75 8.42
CA VAL A 29 15.41 5.21 8.33
C VAL A 29 14.54 6.13 7.47
N ALA A 30 13.75 5.54 6.58
CA ALA A 30 12.70 6.22 5.83
C ALA A 30 11.36 5.51 6.00
N ILE A 31 10.27 6.28 6.02
CA ILE A 31 8.89 5.79 6.12
C ILE A 31 8.20 6.06 4.80
N VAL A 32 7.93 5.00 4.04
CA VAL A 32 7.17 5.06 2.78
C VAL A 32 5.71 4.69 3.05
N ARG A 33 4.78 5.52 2.58
CA ARG A 33 3.33 5.33 2.76
C ARG A 33 2.65 5.15 1.39
N PRO A 34 2.74 3.95 0.79
CA PRO A 34 2.08 3.69 -0.48
C PRO A 34 0.56 3.70 -0.31
N SER A 35 -0.14 4.04 -1.40
CA SER A 35 -1.60 3.89 -1.54
C SER A 35 -1.99 2.41 -1.65
N ILE A 36 -3.26 2.11 -1.92
CA ILE A 36 -3.70 0.72 -1.97
C ILE A 36 -3.07 0.03 -3.19
N VAL A 37 -2.28 -1.01 -2.93
CA VAL A 37 -1.53 -1.70 -3.98
C VAL A 37 -2.44 -2.60 -4.80
N THR A 38 -2.31 -2.52 -6.12
CA THR A 38 -3.02 -3.35 -7.10
C THR A 38 -2.06 -4.14 -7.98
N ALA A 39 -2.59 -4.90 -8.93
CA ALA A 39 -1.81 -5.66 -9.90
C ALA A 39 -0.79 -4.78 -10.67
N ALA A 40 0.26 -5.44 -11.16
CA ALA A 40 1.36 -4.82 -11.87
C ALA A 40 0.88 -4.10 -13.14
N TRP A 41 1.46 -2.94 -13.39
CA TRP A 41 1.23 -2.21 -14.63
C TRP A 41 2.10 -2.76 -15.78
N HIS A 42 3.39 -2.98 -15.53
CA HIS A 42 4.34 -3.51 -16.51
C HIS A 42 5.12 -4.74 -16.02
N GLU A 43 5.74 -4.70 -14.83
CA GLU A 43 6.68 -5.74 -14.40
C GLU A 43 6.14 -6.56 -13.21
N PRO A 44 6.40 -7.87 -13.10
CA PRO A 44 7.16 -8.71 -14.04
C PRO A 44 6.39 -9.02 -15.34
N ILE A 45 5.06 -8.98 -15.29
CA ILE A 45 4.16 -9.01 -16.44
C ILE A 45 2.92 -8.14 -16.13
N PRO A 46 2.30 -7.48 -17.11
CA PRO A 46 1.09 -6.70 -16.90
C PRO A 46 -0.04 -7.53 -16.27
N GLY A 47 -0.69 -7.02 -15.22
CA GLY A 47 -1.76 -7.70 -14.50
C GLY A 47 -1.28 -8.75 -13.49
N TRP A 48 0.03 -8.93 -13.31
CA TRP A 48 0.55 -9.84 -12.29
C TRP A 48 0.14 -9.40 -10.88
N VAL A 49 -0.23 -10.38 -10.05
CA VAL A 49 -0.49 -10.17 -8.62
C VAL A 49 -0.19 -11.44 -7.84
N ASP A 50 0.27 -11.27 -6.61
CA ASP A 50 0.61 -12.37 -5.70
C ASP A 50 -0.65 -13.00 -5.07
N ASN A 51 -1.69 -12.21 -4.85
CA ASN A 51 -2.95 -12.65 -4.24
C ASN A 51 -4.16 -11.82 -4.71
N LEU A 52 -5.36 -12.35 -4.47
CA LEU A 52 -6.63 -11.67 -4.80
C LEU A 52 -7.25 -10.97 -3.58
N ASN A 53 -6.46 -10.57 -2.59
CA ASN A 53 -6.99 -9.89 -1.41
C ASN A 53 -7.39 -8.45 -1.75
N GLY A 54 -8.42 -7.96 -1.06
CA GLY A 54 -8.83 -6.56 -1.14
C GLY A 54 -9.20 -6.13 -2.57
N PRO A 55 -8.73 -4.96 -3.05
CA PRO A 55 -9.13 -4.42 -4.35
C PRO A 55 -8.80 -5.27 -5.55
N THR A 56 -7.69 -6.01 -5.53
CA THR A 56 -7.34 -6.91 -6.64
C THR A 56 -8.43 -7.95 -6.87
N GLY A 57 -8.91 -8.60 -5.80
CA GLY A 57 -10.02 -9.56 -5.91
C GLY A 57 -11.32 -8.92 -6.34
N MET A 58 -11.60 -7.70 -5.87
CA MET A 58 -12.79 -6.95 -6.30
C MET A 58 -12.75 -6.66 -7.81
N ILE A 59 -11.62 -6.15 -8.31
CA ILE A 59 -11.42 -5.83 -9.74
C ILE A 59 -11.51 -7.11 -10.58
N ALA A 60 -10.83 -8.19 -10.17
CA ALA A 60 -10.85 -9.45 -10.88
C ALA A 60 -12.26 -10.09 -10.90
N GLY A 61 -12.98 -10.04 -9.77
CA GLY A 61 -14.34 -10.54 -9.66
C GLY A 61 -15.33 -9.74 -10.52
N ALA A 62 -15.18 -8.41 -10.55
CA ALA A 62 -15.99 -7.54 -11.39
C ALA A 62 -15.70 -7.76 -12.88
N GLY A 63 -14.41 -7.82 -13.26
CA GLY A 63 -13.98 -8.08 -14.65
C GLY A 63 -14.43 -9.45 -15.17
N LYS A 64 -14.56 -10.45 -14.30
CA LYS A 64 -15.11 -11.78 -14.63
C LYS A 64 -16.64 -11.86 -14.57
N GLY A 65 -17.33 -10.79 -14.15
CA GLY A 65 -18.79 -10.77 -13.99
C GLY A 65 -19.32 -11.57 -12.79
N VAL A 66 -18.43 -12.06 -11.91
CA VAL A 66 -18.81 -12.79 -10.68
C VAL A 66 -19.30 -11.80 -9.62
N LEU A 67 -18.58 -10.70 -9.45
CA LEU A 67 -18.95 -9.63 -8.52
C LEU A 67 -19.83 -8.63 -9.27
N ARG A 68 -21.12 -8.57 -8.88
CA ARG A 68 -22.12 -7.73 -9.57
C ARG A 68 -22.36 -6.37 -8.91
N THR A 69 -22.09 -6.26 -7.61
CA THR A 69 -22.38 -5.05 -6.83
C THR A 69 -21.33 -4.86 -5.74
N ILE A 70 -20.91 -3.62 -5.51
CA ILE A 70 -20.00 -3.21 -4.43
C ILE A 70 -20.63 -2.01 -3.72
N LEU A 71 -20.56 -1.97 -2.39
CA LEU A 71 -20.94 -0.80 -1.62
C LEU A 71 -19.82 0.25 -1.69
N CYS A 72 -20.10 1.36 -2.35
CA CYS A 72 -19.18 2.50 -2.49
C CYS A 72 -19.89 3.80 -2.14
N TYR A 73 -19.14 4.75 -1.60
CA TYR A 73 -19.62 6.11 -1.33
C TYR A 73 -18.95 7.06 -2.31
N ARG A 74 -19.74 7.92 -2.98
CA ARG A 74 -19.24 8.82 -4.05
C ARG A 74 -18.22 9.84 -3.56
N ASP A 75 -18.28 10.21 -2.29
CA ASP A 75 -17.41 11.22 -1.69
C ASP A 75 -16.07 10.64 -1.19
N LEU A 76 -15.87 9.32 -1.32
CA LEU A 76 -14.64 8.65 -0.92
C LEU A 76 -13.75 8.36 -2.13
N VAL A 77 -12.47 8.71 -2.02
CA VAL A 77 -11.45 8.42 -3.04
C VAL A 77 -10.76 7.10 -2.71
N ALA A 78 -10.77 6.18 -3.65
CA ALA A 78 -9.95 4.97 -3.60
C ALA A 78 -8.65 5.22 -4.36
N ASP A 79 -7.59 5.57 -3.62
CA ASP A 79 -6.26 5.79 -4.20
C ASP A 79 -5.53 4.45 -4.40
N LEU A 80 -5.20 4.15 -5.66
CA LEU A 80 -4.64 2.88 -6.10
C LEU A 80 -3.27 3.10 -6.73
N VAL A 81 -2.32 2.23 -6.40
CA VAL A 81 -0.97 2.24 -6.99
C VAL A 81 -0.60 0.85 -7.50
N PRO A 82 -0.05 0.71 -8.72
CA PRO A 82 0.47 -0.56 -9.20
C PRO A 82 1.62 -1.09 -8.33
N VAL A 83 1.67 -2.41 -8.13
CA VAL A 83 2.68 -3.04 -7.27
C VAL A 83 4.12 -2.79 -7.74
N ASP A 84 4.36 -2.77 -9.04
CA ASP A 84 5.67 -2.49 -9.63
C ASP A 84 6.13 -1.06 -9.37
N VAL A 85 5.23 -0.09 -9.46
CA VAL A 85 5.52 1.31 -9.11
C VAL A 85 5.85 1.45 -7.62
N ALA A 86 5.07 0.81 -6.74
CA ALA A 86 5.30 0.84 -5.30
C ALA A 86 6.64 0.19 -4.92
N ILE A 87 6.99 -0.94 -5.53
CA ILE A 87 8.27 -1.64 -5.29
C ILE A 87 9.44 -0.81 -5.79
N ASN A 88 9.37 -0.27 -7.00
CA ASN A 88 10.43 0.57 -7.57
C ASN A 88 10.68 1.81 -6.71
N LEU A 89 9.61 2.42 -6.17
CA LEU A 89 9.73 3.50 -5.20
C LEU A 89 10.45 3.03 -3.92
N LEU A 90 10.04 1.90 -3.32
CA LEU A 90 10.67 1.39 -2.10
C LEU A 90 12.17 1.12 -2.29
N ILE A 91 12.56 0.51 -3.41
CA ILE A 91 13.97 0.24 -3.74
C ILE A 91 14.73 1.57 -3.87
N SER A 92 14.17 2.54 -4.60
CA SER A 92 14.77 3.86 -4.79
C SER A 92 14.95 4.61 -3.46
N VAL A 93 13.93 4.57 -2.59
CA VAL A 93 13.99 5.18 -1.26
C VAL A 93 15.02 4.49 -0.38
N ALA A 94 15.09 3.15 -0.40
CA ALA A 94 16.08 2.41 0.39
C ALA A 94 17.52 2.79 -0.03
N TRP A 95 17.79 2.82 -1.34
CA TRP A 95 19.08 3.27 -1.87
C TRP A 95 19.41 4.71 -1.45
N HIS A 96 18.45 5.63 -1.62
CA HIS A 96 18.66 7.03 -1.26
C HIS A 96 18.92 7.20 0.24
N THR A 97 18.15 6.52 1.08
CA THR A 97 18.28 6.58 2.54
C THR A 97 19.64 6.07 3.00
N ALA A 98 20.14 4.99 2.39
CA ALA A 98 21.43 4.40 2.72
C ALA A 98 22.63 5.23 2.23
N THR A 99 22.48 6.04 1.18
CA THR A 99 23.59 6.78 0.55
C THR A 99 23.60 8.27 0.87
N ALA A 100 22.46 8.85 1.27
CA ALA A 100 22.34 10.26 1.66
C ALA A 100 22.60 10.51 3.15
N SER A 101 22.83 9.45 3.94
CA SER A 101 23.09 9.51 5.39
C SER A 101 24.57 9.45 5.72
#